data_AF-A0A6G1RTG2-F1
#
_entry.id   AF-A0A6G1RTG2-F1
#
_cell.length_a   1.000
_cell.length_b   1.000
_cell.length_c   1.000
_cell.angle_alpha   90.00
_cell.angle_beta   90.00
_cell.angle_gamma   90.00
#
_symmetry.space_group_name_H-M   'P 1'
#
loop_
_entity.id
_entity.type
_entity.pdbx_description
1 polymer ?
#
loop_
_entity_poly.entity_id
_entity_poly.type
_entity_poly.pdbx_seq_one_letter_code
_entity_poly.pdbx_strand_id
1 'polypeptide(L)'
;MEGVKLTVNKGLSNHFQVNHTVALSTLGESNYHFGATYVGSKQLSPTEAFPVLVGDMDNSGSLNAQVIHQLTGRLRSKVAFQTQQSKFVNWQVDGEYRGGDFTAALTLGNPDILLGSGILVAHYLQSITPSLALGGELVYHRRPGEEGTVISLAGRYTAPNWIGTLTLGQAGAHATYYHRANEQLQVGVEFEASTRLQDTSVAFGYQLELPKGNLVFRGSLDSSWLVGAVLEKKLPPLPLTLALGAFLNHRRDKFHCGFGLTIG
;
A
#
# COMPACT_ATOMS: atom_id res chain seq x y z
N MET A 1 -3.00 11.56 10.00
CA MET A 1 -2.56 11.28 11.39
C MET A 1 -3.45 12.09 12.29
N GLU A 2 -4.14 11.43 13.20
CA GLU A 2 -4.93 12.08 14.23
C GLU A 2 -4.42 11.56 15.58
N GLY A 3 -4.33 12.43 16.58
CA GLY A 3 -3.79 12.08 17.89
C GLY A 3 -2.27 11.89 17.90
N VAL A 4 -1.79 11.00 18.78
CA VAL A 4 -0.36 10.78 19.05
C VAL A 4 0.02 9.34 18.74
N LYS A 5 0.95 9.14 17.80
CA LYS A 5 1.47 7.81 17.46
C LYS A 5 2.94 7.70 17.88
N LEU A 6 3.25 6.80 18.81
CA LEU A 6 4.62 6.45 19.17
C LEU A 6 4.96 5.08 18.58
N THR A 7 5.99 4.99 17.75
CA THR A 7 6.49 3.73 17.20
C THR A 7 7.93 3.52 17.64
N VAL A 8 8.22 2.37 18.23
CA VAL A 8 9.58 1.97 18.63
C VAL A 8 9.95 0.72 17.86
N ASN A 9 10.95 0.85 16.98
CA ASN A 9 11.51 -0.24 16.20
C ASN A 9 12.82 -0.69 16.85
N LYS A 10 12.97 -1.99 17.10
CA LYS A 10 14.18 -2.58 17.66
C LYS A 10 14.61 -3.80 16.84
N GLY A 11 15.77 -3.69 16.20
CA GLY A 11 16.43 -4.84 15.59
C GLY A 11 17.12 -5.68 16.68
N LEU A 12 16.75 -6.96 16.81
CA LEU A 12 17.49 -7.90 17.65
C LEU A 12 18.64 -8.55 16.86
N SER A 13 18.46 -8.70 15.54
CA SER A 13 19.49 -9.12 14.60
C SER A 13 19.18 -8.55 13.21
N ASN A 14 20.09 -8.71 12.24
CA ASN A 14 19.84 -8.32 10.85
C ASN A 14 18.65 -9.06 10.21
N HIS A 15 18.27 -10.22 10.75
CA HIS A 15 17.17 -11.05 10.25
C HIS A 15 15.89 -10.89 11.07
N PHE A 16 15.92 -10.21 12.21
CA PHE A 16 14.77 -10.14 13.12
C PHE A 16 14.61 -8.76 13.73
N GLN A 17 13.49 -8.13 13.43
CA GLN A 17 13.09 -6.82 13.90
C GLN A 17 11.75 -6.91 14.62
N VAL A 18 11.64 -6.22 15.74
CA VAL A 18 10.42 -6.10 16.52
C VAL A 18 10.01 -4.63 16.54
N ASN A 19 8.71 -4.35 16.43
CA ASN A 19 8.19 -3.00 16.59
C ASN A 19 7.02 -2.96 17.57
N HIS A 20 6.96 -1.85 18.31
CA HIS A 20 5.90 -1.53 19.24
C HIS A 20 5.28 -0.22 18.81
N THR A 21 3.98 -0.22 18.52
CA THR A 21 3.25 0.97 18.10
C THR A 21 2.15 1.27 19.10
N VAL A 22 2.23 2.42 19.76
CA VAL A 22 1.18 2.97 20.61
C VAL A 22 0.48 4.07 19.81
N ALA A 23 -0.79 3.89 19.49
CA ALA A 23 -1.61 4.88 18.80
C ALA A 23 -2.68 5.40 19.76
N LEU A 24 -2.53 6.65 20.20
CA LEU A 24 -3.50 7.36 21.02
C LEU A 24 -4.40 8.18 20.10
N SER A 25 -5.69 7.85 20.06
CA SER A 25 -6.68 8.54 19.23
C SER A 25 -7.52 9.50 20.08
N THR A 26 -7.99 10.59 19.47
CA THR A 26 -8.89 11.57 20.09
C THR A 26 -10.37 11.31 19.78
N LEU A 27 -10.67 10.61 18.68
CA LEU A 27 -12.04 10.29 18.26
C LEU A 27 -12.40 8.80 18.44
N GLY A 28 -11.41 7.93 18.54
CA GLY A 28 -11.60 6.48 18.68
C GLY A 28 -10.85 5.88 19.87
N GLU A 29 -10.80 4.56 19.90
CA GLU A 29 -10.06 3.83 20.93
C GLU A 29 -8.54 3.94 20.69
N SER A 30 -7.80 3.92 21.80
CA SER A 30 -6.34 3.86 21.76
C SER A 30 -5.91 2.41 21.59
N ASN A 31 -5.04 2.17 20.62
CA ASN A 31 -4.60 0.84 20.24
C ASN A 31 -3.11 0.66 20.46
N TYR A 32 -2.76 -0.56 20.85
CA TYR A 32 -1.39 -1.01 20.92
C TYR A 32 -1.19 -2.14 19.92
N HIS A 33 -0.23 -1.96 19.03
CA HIS A 33 0.17 -2.96 18.06
C HIS A 33 1.59 -3.44 18.37
N PHE A 34 1.73 -4.75 18.45
CA PHE A 34 3.00 -5.43 18.51
C PHE A 34 3.23 -6.14 17.18
N GLY A 35 4.33 -5.80 16.51
CA GLY A 35 4.72 -6.48 15.29
C GLY A 35 6.12 -7.07 15.35
N ALA A 36 6.31 -8.10 14.55
CA ALA A 36 7.58 -8.78 14.37
C ALA A 36 7.77 -9.10 12.89
N THR A 37 8.97 -8.77 12.40
CA THR A 37 9.39 -9.05 11.04
C THR A 37 10.62 -9.94 11.08
N TYR A 38 10.53 -11.08 10.41
CA TYR A 38 11.65 -11.97 10.15
C TYR A 38 11.99 -11.97 8.68
N VAL A 39 13.26 -11.79 8.36
CA VAL A 39 13.82 -11.88 7.01
C VAL A 39 14.78 -13.05 6.99
N GLY A 40 14.52 -14.02 6.11
CA GLY A 40 15.33 -15.22 5.97
C GLY A 40 16.69 -14.97 5.36
N SER A 41 17.54 -16.00 5.39
CA SER A 41 18.93 -15.93 4.91
C SER A 41 19.09 -16.25 3.41
N LYS A 42 18.04 -16.76 2.74
CA LYS A 42 18.11 -17.09 1.30
C LYS A 42 18.03 -15.81 0.48
N GLN A 43 19.19 -15.24 0.18
CA GLN A 43 19.34 -14.10 -0.73
C GLN A 43 19.39 -14.59 -2.17
N LEU A 44 18.37 -14.23 -2.95
CA LEU A 44 18.33 -14.49 -4.40
C LEU A 44 18.84 -13.29 -5.21
N SER A 45 18.89 -12.11 -4.59
CA SER A 45 19.35 -10.84 -5.15
C SER A 45 20.09 -10.07 -4.06
N PRO A 46 21.03 -9.16 -4.39
CA PRO A 46 21.69 -8.28 -3.41
C PRO A 46 20.73 -7.46 -2.55
N THR A 47 19.49 -7.27 -3.03
CA THR A 47 18.45 -6.47 -2.39
C THR A 47 17.28 -7.28 -1.84
N GLU A 48 17.16 -8.58 -2.14
CA GLU A 48 16.00 -9.38 -1.76
C GLU A 48 16.42 -10.67 -1.03
N ALA A 49 15.93 -10.80 0.21
CA ALA A 49 16.14 -11.95 1.08
C ALA A 49 14.79 -12.58 1.44
N PHE A 50 14.70 -13.90 1.36
CA PHE A 50 13.47 -14.66 1.59
C PHE A 50 13.71 -15.86 2.52
N PRO A 51 12.65 -16.41 3.16
CA PRO A 51 11.28 -15.86 3.26
C PRO A 51 11.22 -14.56 4.08
N VAL A 52 10.24 -13.72 3.82
CA VAL A 52 9.88 -12.59 4.69
C VAL A 52 8.59 -12.93 5.40
N LEU A 53 8.63 -12.94 6.73
CA LEU A 53 7.48 -13.15 7.60
C LEU A 53 7.21 -11.85 8.34
N VAL A 54 5.99 -11.35 8.26
CA VAL A 54 5.54 -10.17 9.00
C VAL A 54 4.30 -10.56 9.79
N GLY A 55 4.33 -10.36 11.10
CA GLY A 55 3.17 -10.50 11.97
C GLY A 55 2.92 -9.19 12.72
N ASP A 56 1.67 -8.78 12.82
CA ASP A 56 1.22 -7.63 13.63
C ASP A 56 -0.03 -8.06 14.40
N MET A 57 -0.05 -7.84 15.71
CA MET A 57 -1.16 -8.17 16.58
C MET A 57 -1.55 -6.94 17.40
N ASP A 58 -2.85 -6.65 17.44
CA ASP A 58 -3.40 -5.60 18.28
C ASP A 58 -3.86 -6.13 19.66
N ASN A 59 -4.16 -5.21 20.58
CA ASN A 59 -4.67 -5.51 21.92
C ASN A 59 -6.06 -6.15 21.95
N SER A 60 -6.80 -6.15 20.83
CA SER A 60 -8.12 -6.77 20.70
C SER A 60 -8.05 -8.23 20.22
N GLY A 61 -6.87 -8.70 19.81
CA GLY A 61 -6.66 -10.04 19.26
C GLY A 61 -6.82 -10.12 17.74
N SER A 62 -6.87 -8.98 17.04
CA SER A 62 -6.78 -8.97 15.58
C SER A 62 -5.33 -9.18 15.17
N LEU A 63 -5.09 -10.23 14.40
CA LEU A 63 -3.78 -10.62 13.89
C LEU A 63 -3.74 -10.37 12.38
N ASN A 64 -2.70 -9.69 11.93
CA ASN A 64 -2.31 -9.61 10.52
C ASN A 64 -1.00 -10.36 10.34
N ALA A 65 -1.02 -11.44 9.57
CA ALA A 65 0.18 -12.21 9.24
C ALA A 65 0.39 -12.22 7.72
N GLN A 66 1.62 -12.01 7.28
CA GLN A 66 2.02 -12.07 5.87
C GLN A 66 3.28 -12.90 5.73
N VAL A 67 3.27 -13.81 4.77
CA VAL A 67 4.38 -14.69 4.42
C VAL A 67 4.67 -14.48 2.95
N ILE A 68 5.85 -13.93 2.64
CA ILE A 68 6.32 -13.75 1.27
C ILE A 68 7.48 -14.71 1.07
N HIS A 69 7.36 -15.59 0.07
CA HIS A 69 8.39 -16.54 -0.26
C HIS A 69 8.62 -16.59 -1.77
N GLN A 70 9.88 -16.56 -2.17
CA GLN A 70 10.28 -16.78 -3.55
C GLN A 70 10.65 -18.24 -3.75
N LEU A 71 9.70 -19.02 -4.26
CA LEU A 71 9.83 -20.46 -4.49
C LEU A 71 10.91 -20.76 -5.54
N THR A 72 10.91 -20.00 -6.64
CA THR A 72 11.91 -20.10 -7.72
C THR A 72 12.36 -18.70 -8.13
N GLY A 73 13.43 -18.60 -8.94
CA GLY A 73 13.93 -17.30 -9.43
C GLY A 73 12.88 -16.43 -10.15
N ARG A 74 11.77 -17.02 -10.61
CA ARG A 74 10.69 -16.33 -11.34
C ARG A 74 9.32 -16.39 -10.67
N LEU A 75 9.13 -17.28 -9.68
CA LEU A 75 7.85 -17.47 -9.00
C LEU A 75 7.93 -16.96 -7.56
N ARG A 76 7.08 -16.00 -7.23
CA ARG A 76 6.90 -15.42 -5.91
C ARG A 76 5.51 -15.79 -5.40
N SER A 77 5.42 -16.32 -4.18
CA SER A 77 4.17 -16.56 -3.48
C SER A 77 4.05 -15.62 -2.29
N LYS A 78 2.87 -15.05 -2.08
CA LYS A 78 2.54 -14.31 -0.88
C LYS A 78 1.27 -14.90 -0.29
N VAL A 79 1.27 -15.11 1.02
CA VAL A 79 0.09 -15.54 1.77
C VAL A 79 -0.15 -14.50 2.84
N ALA A 80 -1.39 -13.99 2.94
CA ALA A 80 -1.75 -13.08 4.02
C ALA A 80 -3.01 -13.59 4.74
N PHE A 81 -2.97 -13.49 6.07
CA PHE A 81 -4.06 -13.85 6.97
C PHE A 81 -4.41 -12.64 7.82
N GLN A 82 -5.71 -12.41 7.97
CA GLN A 82 -6.27 -11.37 8.82
C GLN A 82 -7.38 -11.95 9.68
N THR A 83 -7.19 -11.88 11.00
CA THR A 83 -8.22 -12.18 11.99
C THR A 83 -8.73 -10.88 12.60
N GLN A 84 -9.99 -10.89 12.99
CA GLN A 84 -10.57 -9.87 13.84
C GLN A 84 -11.08 -10.59 15.09
N GLN A 85 -10.36 -10.38 16.19
CA GLN A 85 -10.60 -11.10 17.44
C GLN A 85 -10.63 -12.63 17.22
N SER A 86 -11.78 -13.28 17.49
CA SER A 86 -11.98 -14.73 17.38
C SER A 86 -12.36 -15.23 15.98
N LYS A 87 -12.56 -14.33 15.00
CA LYS A 87 -13.02 -14.69 13.65
C LYS A 87 -11.93 -14.46 12.62
N PHE A 88 -11.73 -15.44 11.73
CA PHE A 88 -10.97 -15.26 10.50
C PHE A 88 -11.81 -14.42 9.55
N VAL A 89 -11.32 -13.22 9.21
CA VAL A 89 -12.05 -12.30 8.34
C VAL A 89 -11.61 -12.51 6.92
N ASN A 90 -10.30 -12.43 6.68
CA ASN A 90 -9.75 -12.56 5.35
C ASN A 90 -8.52 -13.46 5.35
N TRP A 91 -8.40 -14.27 4.30
CA TRP A 91 -7.15 -14.91 3.96
C TRP A 91 -6.99 -14.91 2.45
N GLN A 92 -5.77 -14.62 2.00
CA GLN A 92 -5.45 -14.50 0.59
C GLN A 92 -4.17 -15.25 0.26
N VAL A 93 -4.17 -15.86 -0.91
CA VAL A 93 -3.01 -16.53 -1.50
C VAL A 93 -2.75 -15.91 -2.85
N ASP A 94 -1.60 -15.30 -2.98
CA ASP A 94 -1.11 -14.63 -4.16
C ASP A 94 0.06 -15.44 -4.77
N GLY A 95 0.02 -15.67 -6.07
CA GLY A 95 1.10 -16.25 -6.85
C GLY A 95 1.47 -15.35 -8.01
N GLU A 96 2.69 -14.84 -8.02
CA GLU A 96 3.22 -13.94 -9.06
C GLU A 96 4.34 -14.65 -9.83
N TYR A 97 4.19 -14.70 -11.15
CA TYR A 97 5.17 -15.23 -12.08
C TYR A 97 5.75 -14.10 -12.94
N ARG A 98 7.06 -13.88 -12.83
CA ARG A 98 7.81 -12.90 -13.62
C ARG A 98 8.47 -13.59 -14.81
N GLY A 99 7.93 -13.34 -16.00
CA GLY A 99 8.53 -13.70 -17.27
C GLY A 99 9.64 -12.71 -17.67
N GLY A 100 10.17 -12.87 -18.90
CA GLY A 100 11.16 -11.94 -19.45
C GLY A 100 10.53 -10.61 -19.88
N ASP A 101 9.35 -10.68 -20.50
CA ASP A 101 8.60 -9.57 -21.11
C ASP A 101 7.18 -9.40 -20.55
N PHE A 102 6.73 -10.34 -19.69
CA PHE A 102 5.42 -10.30 -19.05
C PHE A 102 5.48 -10.63 -17.56
N THR A 103 4.45 -10.20 -16.82
CA THR A 103 4.19 -10.58 -15.44
C THR A 103 2.76 -11.04 -15.32
N ALA A 104 2.55 -12.22 -14.73
CA ALA A 104 1.24 -12.76 -14.44
C ALA A 104 1.10 -12.92 -12.92
N ALA A 105 -0.04 -12.53 -12.36
CA ALA A 105 -0.34 -12.75 -10.95
C ALA A 105 -1.73 -13.33 -10.79
N LEU A 106 -1.87 -14.27 -9.86
CA LEU A 106 -3.14 -14.89 -9.49
C LEU A 106 -3.32 -14.76 -7.98
N THR A 107 -4.44 -14.15 -7.58
CA THR A 107 -4.82 -13.94 -6.19
C THR A 107 -6.13 -14.67 -5.91
N LEU A 108 -6.12 -15.51 -4.88
CA LEU A 108 -7.29 -16.18 -4.35
C LEU A 108 -7.58 -15.58 -2.98
N GLY A 109 -8.70 -14.86 -2.85
CA GLY A 109 -9.18 -14.25 -1.62
C GLY A 109 -10.40 -14.99 -1.08
N ASN A 110 -10.35 -15.36 0.20
CA ASN A 110 -11.44 -15.98 0.95
C ASN A 110 -12.12 -17.17 0.26
N PRO A 111 -11.38 -18.16 -0.31
CA PRO A 111 -12.04 -19.31 -0.89
C PRO A 111 -12.63 -20.18 0.22
N ASP A 112 -13.94 -20.35 0.19
CA ASP A 112 -14.70 -21.27 1.04
C ASP A 112 -15.23 -22.43 0.19
N ILE A 113 -14.68 -23.61 0.41
CA ILE A 113 -15.03 -24.84 -0.30
C ILE A 113 -16.46 -25.28 0.05
N LEU A 114 -16.95 -25.00 1.27
CA LEU A 114 -18.25 -25.45 1.74
C LEU A 114 -19.39 -24.62 1.14
N LEU A 115 -19.21 -23.31 1.11
CA LEU A 115 -20.18 -22.37 0.52
C LEU A 115 -19.95 -22.13 -0.98
N GLY A 116 -18.85 -22.65 -1.54
CA GLY A 116 -18.47 -22.41 -2.93
C GLY A 116 -18.28 -20.92 -3.24
N SER A 117 -17.79 -20.16 -2.26
CA SER A 117 -17.64 -18.71 -2.35
C SER A 117 -16.16 -18.33 -2.38
N GLY A 118 -15.82 -17.21 -3.03
CA GLY A 118 -14.45 -16.74 -3.09
C GLY A 118 -14.25 -15.67 -4.15
N ILE A 119 -13.08 -15.05 -4.09
CA ILE A 119 -12.65 -14.04 -5.05
C ILE A 119 -11.39 -14.57 -5.72
N LEU A 120 -11.40 -14.59 -7.04
CA LEU A 120 -10.25 -14.91 -7.88
C LEU A 120 -9.91 -13.66 -8.68
N VAL A 121 -8.70 -13.15 -8.51
CA VAL A 121 -8.18 -12.04 -9.31
C VAL A 121 -7.01 -12.53 -10.13
N ALA A 122 -7.08 -12.35 -11.43
CA ALA A 122 -6.01 -12.65 -12.36
C ALA A 122 -5.52 -11.34 -13.00
N HIS A 123 -4.22 -11.08 -12.88
CA HIS A 123 -3.56 -9.96 -13.52
C HIS A 123 -2.57 -10.47 -14.57
N TYR A 124 -2.54 -9.80 -15.70
CA TYR A 124 -1.54 -10.05 -16.73
C TYR A 124 -1.07 -8.72 -17.29
N LEU A 125 0.24 -8.50 -17.33
CA LEU A 125 0.85 -7.27 -17.83
C LEU A 125 2.06 -7.60 -18.67
N GLN A 126 2.10 -7.12 -19.91
CA GLN A 126 3.14 -7.40 -20.89
C GLN A 126 3.74 -6.11 -21.45
N SER A 127 5.06 -6.06 -21.54
CA SER A 127 5.78 -4.96 -22.17
C SER A 127 5.73 -5.14 -23.69
N ILE A 128 5.03 -4.24 -24.39
CA ILE A 128 4.94 -4.28 -25.87
C ILE A 128 6.12 -3.50 -26.45
N THR A 129 6.48 -2.39 -25.82
CA THR A 129 7.70 -1.63 -26.14
C THR A 129 8.51 -1.40 -24.86
N PRO A 130 9.76 -0.91 -24.95
CA PRO A 130 10.56 -0.59 -23.76
C PRO A 130 9.92 0.47 -22.84
N SER A 131 9.02 1.30 -23.38
CA SER A 131 8.34 2.37 -22.64
C SER A 131 6.86 2.09 -22.36
N LEU A 132 6.20 1.20 -23.11
CA LEU A 132 4.77 0.91 -22.98
C LEU A 132 4.54 -0.53 -22.57
N ALA A 133 3.82 -0.70 -21.46
CA ALA A 133 3.29 -1.98 -21.02
C ALA A 133 1.76 -1.92 -20.95
N LEU A 134 1.10 -2.94 -21.51
CA LEU A 134 -0.34 -3.08 -21.47
C LEU A 134 -0.70 -4.38 -20.76
N GLY A 135 -1.85 -4.41 -20.13
CA GLY A 135 -2.31 -5.53 -19.35
C GLY A 135 -3.81 -5.52 -19.12
N GLY A 136 -4.25 -6.56 -18.44
CA GLY A 136 -5.63 -6.73 -18.01
C GLY A 136 -5.70 -7.30 -16.62
N GLU A 137 -6.80 -7.00 -15.96
CA GLU A 137 -7.21 -7.54 -14.68
C GLU A 137 -8.58 -8.17 -14.85
N LEU A 138 -8.73 -9.39 -14.36
CA LEU A 138 -9.99 -10.12 -14.30
C LEU A 138 -10.27 -10.43 -12.83
N VAL A 139 -11.37 -9.88 -12.33
CA VAL A 139 -11.88 -10.14 -10.98
C VAL A 139 -13.13 -10.98 -11.12
N TYR A 140 -13.05 -12.25 -10.72
CA TYR A 140 -14.19 -13.14 -10.58
C TYR A 140 -14.53 -13.27 -9.10
N HIS A 141 -15.73 -12.86 -8.70
CA HIS A 141 -16.23 -13.10 -7.36
C HIS A 141 -17.49 -13.95 -7.41
N ARG A 142 -17.52 -14.97 -6.57
CA ARG A 142 -18.62 -15.90 -6.44
C ARG A 142 -19.12 -15.87 -5.00
N ARG A 143 -20.40 -15.58 -4.81
CA ARG A 143 -21.12 -15.69 -3.55
C ARG A 143 -22.36 -16.55 -3.77
N PRO A 144 -22.91 -17.19 -2.72
CA PRO A 144 -24.14 -17.96 -2.86
C PRO A 144 -25.27 -17.07 -3.42
N GLY A 145 -25.68 -17.33 -4.66
CA GLY A 145 -26.73 -16.56 -5.36
C GLY A 145 -26.27 -15.34 -6.17
N GLU A 146 -24.98 -14.99 -6.15
CA GLU A 146 -24.44 -13.86 -6.93
C GLU A 146 -23.09 -14.21 -7.56
N GLU A 147 -23.01 -14.08 -8.88
CA GLU A 147 -21.78 -14.23 -9.64
C GLU A 147 -21.48 -12.94 -10.38
N GLY A 148 -20.26 -12.42 -10.22
CA GLY A 148 -19.83 -11.22 -10.89
C GLY A 148 -18.43 -11.36 -11.47
N THR A 149 -18.30 -11.00 -12.74
CA THR A 149 -17.00 -10.89 -13.42
C THR A 149 -16.79 -9.44 -13.79
N VAL A 150 -15.67 -8.87 -13.39
CA VAL A 150 -15.25 -7.53 -13.77
C VAL A 150 -13.94 -7.66 -14.53
N ILE A 151 -13.88 -7.05 -15.70
CA ILE A 151 -12.68 -6.98 -16.52
C ILE A 151 -12.25 -5.52 -16.58
N SER A 152 -10.97 -5.30 -16.35
CA SER A 152 -10.31 -4.01 -16.45
C SER A 152 -9.09 -4.13 -17.35
N LEU A 153 -8.85 -3.11 -18.15
CA LEU A 153 -7.65 -2.95 -18.96
C LEU A 153 -6.74 -1.94 -18.27
N ALA A 154 -5.44 -2.23 -18.22
CA ALA A 154 -4.45 -1.36 -17.63
C ALA A 154 -3.34 -1.03 -18.64
N GLY A 155 -2.91 0.21 -18.68
CA GLY A 155 -1.79 0.68 -19.48
C GLY A 155 -0.83 1.48 -18.62
N ARG A 156 0.47 1.22 -18.79
CA ARG A 156 1.55 1.97 -18.17
C ARG A 156 2.50 2.47 -19.25
N TYR A 157 2.72 3.77 -19.26
CA TYR A 157 3.73 4.41 -20.09
C TYR A 157 4.82 5.02 -19.21
N THR A 158 6.06 4.60 -19.43
CA THR A 158 7.24 5.05 -18.70
C THR A 158 8.14 5.85 -19.64
N ALA A 159 8.20 7.15 -19.39
CA ALA A 159 9.16 8.06 -20.00
C ALA A 159 10.34 8.32 -19.04
N PRO A 160 11.44 8.96 -19.49
CA PRO A 160 12.61 9.19 -18.64
C PRO A 160 12.32 9.97 -17.35
N ASN A 161 11.41 10.95 -17.41
CA ASN A 161 11.14 11.87 -16.28
C ASN A 161 9.71 11.73 -15.72
N TRP A 162 8.84 10.96 -16.37
CA TRP A 162 7.43 10.83 -15.99
C TRP A 162 6.86 9.46 -16.30
N ILE A 163 5.84 9.08 -15.54
CA ILE A 163 5.12 7.82 -15.70
C ILE A 163 3.63 8.15 -15.75
N GLY A 164 2.96 7.68 -16.79
CA GLY A 164 1.50 7.73 -16.89
C GLY A 164 0.93 6.33 -16.74
N THR A 165 -0.13 6.18 -15.95
CA THR A 165 -0.91 4.94 -15.92
C THR A 165 -2.38 5.24 -16.18
N LEU A 166 -3.06 4.30 -16.83
CA LEU A 166 -4.47 4.37 -17.12
C LEU A 166 -5.08 2.98 -16.91
N THR A 167 -6.07 2.90 -16.05
CA THR A 167 -6.88 1.70 -15.82
C THR A 167 -8.31 2.00 -16.22
N LEU A 168 -8.86 1.22 -17.13
CA LEU A 168 -10.23 1.34 -17.62
C LEU A 168 -10.96 0.03 -17.34
N GLY A 169 -11.98 0.06 -16.50
CA GLY A 169 -12.84 -1.07 -16.22
C GLY A 169 -14.30 -0.71 -16.33
N GLN A 170 -15.17 -1.71 -16.24
CA GLN A 170 -16.61 -1.49 -16.24
C GLN A 170 -17.07 -0.60 -15.07
N ALA A 171 -16.34 -0.66 -13.93
CA ALA A 171 -16.64 0.09 -12.73
C ALA A 171 -16.15 1.55 -12.73
N GLY A 172 -15.25 1.91 -13.64
CA GLY A 172 -14.62 3.23 -13.62
C GLY A 172 -13.36 3.36 -14.46
N ALA A 173 -12.86 4.58 -14.51
CA ALA A 173 -11.57 4.92 -15.09
C ALA A 173 -10.68 5.52 -13.99
N HIS A 174 -9.42 5.11 -13.96
CA HIS A 174 -8.41 5.62 -13.06
C HIS A 174 -7.17 6.00 -13.87
N ALA A 175 -6.74 7.25 -13.77
CA ALA A 175 -5.58 7.75 -14.47
C ALA A 175 -4.62 8.40 -13.48
N THR A 176 -3.35 8.07 -13.57
CA THR A 176 -2.31 8.71 -12.74
C THR A 176 -1.17 9.22 -13.60
N TYR A 177 -0.61 10.35 -13.18
CA TYR A 177 0.54 10.98 -13.79
C TYR A 177 1.55 11.32 -12.71
N TYR A 178 2.70 10.67 -12.76
CA TYR A 178 3.82 10.94 -11.90
C TYR A 178 4.91 11.65 -12.68
N HIS A 179 5.47 12.72 -12.12
CA HIS A 179 6.55 13.48 -12.73
C HIS A 179 7.63 13.82 -11.71
N ARG A 180 8.87 13.46 -12.02
CA ARG A 180 10.04 13.84 -11.23
C ARG A 180 10.63 15.12 -11.80
N ALA A 181 10.23 16.25 -11.22
CA ALA A 181 10.68 17.57 -11.67
C ALA A 181 12.17 17.81 -11.34
N ASN A 182 12.60 17.38 -10.16
CA ASN A 182 14.00 17.49 -9.73
C ASN A 182 14.36 16.34 -8.77
N GLU A 183 15.62 16.24 -8.35
CA GLU A 183 16.03 15.25 -7.34
C GLU A 183 15.30 15.44 -6.01
N GLN A 184 14.95 16.69 -5.68
CA GLN A 184 14.29 17.07 -4.45
C GLN A 184 12.76 17.10 -4.57
N LEU A 185 12.22 17.34 -5.77
CA LEU A 185 10.79 17.60 -5.98
C LEU A 185 10.17 16.56 -6.91
N GLN A 186 9.15 15.88 -6.40
CA GLN A 186 8.33 14.92 -7.12
C GLN A 186 6.87 15.37 -7.06
N VAL A 187 6.15 15.21 -8.17
CA VAL A 187 4.76 15.62 -8.30
C VAL A 187 3.95 14.45 -8.84
N GLY A 188 2.72 14.30 -8.33
CA GLY A 188 1.78 13.28 -8.77
C GLY A 188 0.39 13.88 -8.92
N VAL A 189 -0.33 13.44 -9.94
CA VAL A 189 -1.75 13.73 -10.15
C VAL A 189 -2.47 12.41 -10.32
N GLU A 190 -3.62 12.30 -9.68
CA GLU A 190 -4.51 11.15 -9.74
C GLU A 190 -5.90 11.64 -10.11
N PHE A 191 -6.52 10.95 -11.05
CA PHE A 191 -7.88 11.17 -11.48
C PHE A 191 -8.64 9.85 -11.39
N GLU A 192 -9.72 9.86 -10.63
CA GLU A 192 -10.59 8.70 -10.45
C GLU A 192 -12.01 9.08 -10.90
N ALA A 193 -12.59 8.26 -11.75
CA ALA A 193 -13.97 8.40 -12.21
C ALA A 193 -14.69 7.07 -12.02
N SER A 194 -15.70 7.05 -11.15
CA SER A 194 -16.52 5.87 -10.88
C SER A 194 -17.81 5.93 -11.69
N THR A 195 -18.05 4.95 -12.56
CA THR A 195 -19.29 4.88 -13.35
C THR A 195 -20.49 4.53 -12.49
N ARG A 196 -20.26 3.76 -11.42
CA ARG A 196 -21.31 3.30 -10.48
C ARG A 196 -21.84 4.45 -9.63
N LEU A 197 -20.94 5.23 -9.04
CA LEU A 197 -21.31 6.35 -8.17
C LEU A 197 -21.55 7.65 -8.96
N GLN A 198 -21.15 7.69 -10.23
CA GLN A 198 -21.12 8.91 -11.06
C GLN A 198 -20.31 10.04 -10.42
N ASP A 199 -19.29 9.65 -9.65
CA ASP A 199 -18.40 10.57 -8.95
C ASP A 199 -17.05 10.63 -9.67
N THR A 200 -16.51 11.84 -9.75
CA THR A 200 -15.17 12.11 -10.25
C THR A 200 -14.38 12.85 -9.20
N SER A 201 -13.18 12.36 -8.88
CA SER A 201 -12.24 13.01 -7.99
C SER A 201 -10.91 13.25 -8.68
N VAL A 202 -10.28 14.37 -8.34
CA VAL A 202 -8.94 14.74 -8.80
C VAL A 202 -8.11 15.05 -7.58
N ALA A 203 -7.01 14.33 -7.39
CA ALA A 203 -6.05 14.58 -6.34
C ALA A 203 -4.71 15.02 -6.96
N PHE A 204 -4.15 16.09 -6.40
CA PHE A 204 -2.81 16.57 -6.69
C PHE A 204 -1.94 16.38 -5.46
N GLY A 205 -0.74 15.83 -5.63
CA GLY A 205 0.21 15.62 -4.56
C GLY A 205 1.62 16.03 -4.98
N TYR A 206 2.41 16.48 -4.01
CA TYR A 206 3.83 16.70 -4.20
C TYR A 206 4.62 16.23 -2.99
N GLN A 207 5.85 15.79 -3.26
CA GLN A 207 6.83 15.41 -2.25
C GLN A 207 8.09 16.23 -2.46
N LEU A 208 8.49 16.96 -1.42
CA LEU A 208 9.73 17.69 -1.35
C LEU A 208 10.65 17.00 -0.34
N GLU A 209 11.79 16.52 -0.81
CA GLU A 209 12.84 15.93 0.01
C GLU A 209 14.02 16.90 0.08
N LEU A 210 14.38 17.30 1.30
CA LEU A 210 15.49 18.22 1.58
C LEU A 210 16.58 17.46 2.36
N PRO A 211 17.58 16.87 1.68
CA PRO A 211 18.63 16.09 2.33
C PRO A 211 19.42 16.91 3.35
N LYS A 212 19.72 18.18 3.03
CA LYS A 212 20.47 19.09 3.94
C LYS A 212 19.74 19.33 5.26
N GLY A 213 18.41 19.23 5.27
CA GLY A 213 17.58 19.47 6.46
C GLY A 213 17.07 18.19 7.14
N ASN A 214 17.43 17.01 6.60
CA ASN A 214 16.87 15.70 6.97
C ASN A 214 15.34 15.73 7.06
N LEU A 215 14.71 16.36 6.07
CA LEU A 215 13.29 16.68 6.07
C LEU A 215 12.63 16.14 4.81
N VAL A 216 11.47 15.51 4.97
CA VAL A 216 10.56 15.14 3.88
C VAL A 216 9.24 15.84 4.14
N PHE A 217 8.78 16.61 3.16
CA PHE A 217 7.50 17.28 3.19
C PHE A 217 6.61 16.72 2.08
N ARG A 218 5.38 16.36 2.42
CA ARG A 218 4.37 15.88 1.47
C ARG A 218 3.13 16.76 1.58
N GLY A 219 2.68 17.30 0.47
CA GLY A 219 1.43 18.06 0.37
C GLY A 219 0.46 17.36 -0.56
N SER A 220 -0.83 17.43 -0.24
CA SER A 220 -1.92 16.92 -1.09
C SER A 220 -3.08 17.90 -1.12
N LEU A 221 -3.73 18.01 -2.28
CA LEU A 221 -4.94 18.76 -2.53
C LEU A 221 -5.91 17.88 -3.31
N ASP A 222 -7.12 17.73 -2.82
CA ASP A 222 -8.17 17.00 -3.53
C ASP A 222 -9.30 17.95 -3.97
N SER A 223 -9.97 17.57 -5.05
CA SER A 223 -11.21 18.12 -5.60
C SER A 223 -12.33 18.31 -4.56
N SER A 224 -12.33 17.53 -3.48
CA SER A 224 -13.25 17.68 -2.34
C SER A 224 -12.94 18.88 -1.42
N TRP A 225 -11.99 19.75 -1.80
CA TRP A 225 -11.46 20.85 -0.99
C TRP A 225 -10.81 20.40 0.31
N LEU A 226 -10.24 19.19 0.30
CA LEU A 226 -9.42 18.68 1.38
C LEU A 226 -7.95 19.01 1.06
N VAL A 227 -7.31 19.76 1.96
CA VAL A 227 -5.88 20.06 1.89
C VAL A 227 -5.18 19.31 3.01
N GLY A 228 -4.09 18.62 2.67
CA GLY A 228 -3.29 17.83 3.60
C GLY A 228 -1.81 18.17 3.49
N ALA A 229 -1.13 18.19 4.62
CA ALA A 229 0.32 18.31 4.68
C ALA A 229 0.89 17.38 5.75
N VAL A 230 2.00 16.72 5.41
CA VAL A 230 2.78 15.87 6.33
C VAL A 230 4.24 16.28 6.25
N LEU A 231 4.83 16.55 7.41
CA LEU A 231 6.23 16.94 7.59
C LEU A 231 6.92 15.86 8.43
N GLU A 232 7.89 15.17 7.85
CA GLU A 232 8.75 14.22 8.54
C GLU A 232 10.15 14.81 8.69
N LYS A 233 10.66 14.89 9.92
CA LYS A 233 11.99 15.41 10.25
C LYS A 233 12.76 14.37 11.06
N LYS A 234 13.93 13.96 10.55
CA LYS A 234 14.88 13.16 11.34
C LYS A 234 15.73 14.12 12.17
N LEU A 235 16.00 13.75 13.43
CA LEU A 235 16.67 14.59 14.42
C LEU A 235 18.00 13.96 14.88
N PRO A 236 19.11 14.17 14.14
CA PRO A 236 20.44 13.78 14.63
C PRO A 236 20.79 14.50 15.94
N PRO A 237 21.53 13.88 16.89
CA PRO A 237 22.23 12.59 16.80
C PRO A 237 21.40 11.36 17.18
N LEU A 238 20.16 11.54 17.63
CA LEU A 238 19.31 10.43 18.05
C LEU A 238 18.59 9.81 16.84
N PRO A 239 18.31 8.49 16.83
CA PRO A 239 17.51 7.85 15.78
C PRO A 239 16.01 8.14 15.97
N LEU A 240 15.66 9.44 16.03
CA LEU A 240 14.30 9.93 16.20
C LEU A 240 13.81 10.58 14.91
N THR A 241 12.62 10.19 14.47
CA THR A 241 11.90 10.83 13.38
C THR A 241 10.59 11.40 13.91
N LEU A 242 10.43 12.72 13.83
CA LEU A 242 9.20 13.43 14.15
C LEU A 242 8.37 13.57 12.88
N ALA A 243 7.12 13.12 12.92
CA ALA A 243 6.14 13.31 11.87
C ALA A 243 5.04 14.26 12.38
N LEU A 244 4.74 15.32 11.63
CA LEU A 244 3.63 16.24 11.91
C LEU A 244 2.68 16.19 10.73
N GLY A 245 1.38 16.00 10.99
CA GLY A 245 0.36 15.94 9.95
C GLY A 245 -0.81 16.87 10.26
N ALA A 246 -1.29 17.56 9.24
CA ALA A 246 -2.48 18.41 9.32
C ALA A 246 -3.34 18.24 8.07
N PHE A 247 -4.65 18.10 8.26
CA PHE A 247 -5.65 17.98 7.22
C PHE A 247 -6.78 18.97 7.50
N LEU A 248 -7.13 19.77 6.50
CA LEU A 248 -8.18 20.77 6.58
C LEU A 248 -9.18 20.51 5.45
N ASN A 249 -10.44 20.30 5.81
CA ASN A 249 -11.54 20.22 4.88
C ASN A 249 -12.28 21.56 4.86
N HIS A 250 -12.09 22.35 3.80
CA HIS A 250 -12.73 23.66 3.68
C HIS A 250 -14.24 23.59 3.43
N ARG A 251 -14.76 22.48 2.90
CA ARG A 251 -16.20 22.35 2.61
C ARG A 251 -17.02 22.01 3.87
N ARG A 252 -16.40 21.29 4.81
CA ARG A 252 -17.04 20.83 6.06
C ARG A 252 -16.54 21.57 7.30
N ASP A 253 -15.62 22.52 7.14
CA ASP A 253 -14.93 23.23 8.23
C ASP A 253 -14.38 22.29 9.32
N LYS A 254 -13.81 21.16 8.90
CA LYS A 254 -13.20 20.18 9.81
C LYS A 254 -11.68 20.20 9.67
N PHE A 255 -11.01 20.40 10.79
CA PHE A 255 -9.56 20.36 10.89
C PHE A 255 -9.14 19.17 11.76
N HIS A 256 -8.22 18.37 11.24
CA HIS A 256 -7.62 17.24 11.94
C HIS A 256 -6.11 17.38 11.92
N CYS A 257 -5.47 17.28 13.08
CA CYS A 257 -4.02 17.25 13.18
C CYS A 257 -3.56 16.10 14.07
N GLY A 258 -2.31 15.71 13.89
CA GLY A 258 -1.68 14.70 14.71
C GLY A 258 -0.18 14.75 14.56
N PHE A 259 0.51 14.19 15.54
CA PHE A 259 1.95 14.04 15.50
C PHE A 259 2.35 12.61 15.84
N GLY A 260 3.41 12.16 15.21
CA GLY A 260 3.99 10.85 15.41
C GLY A 260 5.45 10.97 15.78
N LEU A 261 5.89 10.13 16.71
CA LEU A 261 7.32 9.94 16.96
C LEU A 261 7.68 8.50 16.63
N THR A 262 8.69 8.33 15.78
CA THR A 262 9.27 7.03 15.48
C THR A 262 10.70 6.99 16.03
N ILE A 263 10.99 5.98 16.82
CA ILE A 263 12.30 5.71 17.43
C ILE A 263 12.81 4.40 16.85
N GLY A 264 14.02 4.37 16.29
CA GLY A 264 14.61 3.14 15.78
C GLY A 264 15.70 3.36 14.75
#